data_AF-A0A434WIH6-F1
#
_entry.id   AF-A0A434WIH6-F1
#
_cell.length_a   1.000
_cell.length_b   1.000
_cell.length_c   1.000
_cell.angle_alpha   90.00
_cell.angle_beta   90.00
_cell.angle_gamma   90.00
#
_symmetry.space_group_name_H-M   'P 1'
#
loop_
_entity.id
_entity.type
_entity.pdbx_description
1 polymer ?
#
loop_
_entity_poly.entity_id
_entity_poly.type
_entity_poly.pdbx_seq_one_letter_code
_entity_poly.pdbx_strand_id
1 'polypeptide(L)'
;MADDKAKTQRRVYVLPVELVDRITAYQTDMGLPSEVDAARKLLDDALNRRDTAQSITRRFQERLKDTRVLADVARDVLIGHPLLSTLSMGSNQITFTLTTGDKVVVRVDGTASIEDREQSGVHLDKEGNVERDFSFRPGLIRHVDP
;
A
#
# COMPACT_ATOMS: atom_id res chain seq x y z
N MET A 1 -25.95 10.29 -16.63
CA MET A 1 -26.45 8.90 -16.54
C MET A 1 -25.22 8.04 -16.31
N ALA A 2 -24.70 7.92 -15.08
CA ALA A 2 -25.12 7.05 -13.98
C ALA A 2 -24.90 5.55 -14.26
N ASP A 3 -23.63 5.11 -14.25
CA ASP A 3 -23.27 3.69 -14.29
C ASP A 3 -22.00 3.38 -13.47
N ASP A 4 -22.00 3.82 -12.21
CA ASP A 4 -20.95 3.51 -11.23
C ASP A 4 -21.52 2.80 -9.98
N LYS A 5 -22.64 2.08 -10.17
CA LYS A 5 -23.24 1.25 -9.12
C LYS A 5 -22.54 -0.12 -9.06
N ALA A 6 -21.45 -0.12 -8.32
CA ALA A 6 -21.16 -1.08 -7.27
C ALA A 6 -21.04 -2.57 -7.67
N LYS A 7 -19.79 -3.02 -7.87
CA LYS A 7 -19.39 -4.41 -7.62
C LYS A 7 -19.36 -4.69 -6.12
N THR A 8 -20.50 -4.68 -5.43
CA THR A 8 -20.60 -5.07 -4.01
C THR A 8 -21.11 -6.51 -3.90
N GLN A 9 -20.35 -7.37 -3.20
CA GLN A 9 -20.77 -8.74 -2.91
C GLN A 9 -21.22 -8.84 -1.44
N ARG A 10 -22.46 -9.27 -1.20
CA ARG A 10 -22.95 -9.54 0.16
C ARG A 10 -22.42 -10.89 0.64
N ARG A 11 -21.74 -10.89 1.78
CA ARG A 11 -21.33 -12.11 2.50
C ARG A 11 -21.83 -12.02 3.94
N VAL A 12 -22.31 -13.14 4.47
CA VAL A 12 -22.81 -13.25 5.85
C VAL A 12 -21.79 -14.04 6.65
N TYR A 13 -21.26 -13.44 7.71
CA TYR A 13 -20.30 -14.05 8.61
C TYR A 13 -20.92 -14.21 9.98
N VAL A 14 -20.63 -15.34 10.65
CA VAL A 14 -20.98 -15.53 12.05
C VAL A 14 -19.79 -15.06 12.87
N LEU A 15 -20.01 -14.06 13.74
CA LEU A 15 -18.96 -13.49 14.60
C LEU A 15 -19.21 -13.92 16.06
N PRO A 16 -18.14 -14.18 16.83
CA PRO A 16 -18.22 -14.30 18.29
C PRO A 16 -18.87 -13.06 18.93
N VAL A 17 -19.65 -13.28 19.99
CA VAL A 17 -20.38 -12.21 20.70
C VAL A 17 -19.44 -11.09 21.16
N GLU A 18 -18.29 -11.43 21.73
CA GLU A 18 -17.29 -10.44 22.16
C GLU A 18 -16.80 -9.52 21.03
N LEU A 19 -16.74 -10.01 19.79
CA LEU A 19 -16.36 -9.17 18.65
C LEU A 19 -17.49 -8.21 18.26
N VAL A 20 -18.75 -8.67 18.33
CA VAL A 20 -19.92 -7.82 18.07
C VAL A 20 -19.99 -6.69 19.11
N ASP A 21 -19.75 -7.01 20.38
CA ASP A 21 -19.71 -6.01 21.45
C ASP A 21 -18.65 -4.94 21.19
N ARG A 22 -17.45 -5.36 20.76
CA ARG A 22 -16.36 -4.44 20.40
C ARG A 22 -16.67 -3.58 19.18
N ILE A 23 -17.33 -4.13 18.16
CA ILE A 23 -17.77 -3.37 16.98
C ILE A 23 -18.82 -2.32 17.38
N THR A 24 -19.73 -2.67 18.28
CA THR A 24 -20.78 -1.78 18.77
C THR A 24 -20.20 -0.62 19.60
N ALA A 25 -19.20 -0.92 20.45
CA ALA A 25 -18.45 0.11 21.17
C ALA A 25 -17.76 1.08 20.19
N TYR A 26 -17.04 0.55 19.19
CA TYR A 26 -16.38 1.36 18.17
C TYR A 26 -17.38 2.21 17.35
N GLN A 27 -18.55 1.66 17.00
CA GLN A 27 -19.61 2.41 16.32
C GLN A 27 -20.02 3.63 17.14
N THR A 28 -20.23 3.44 18.45
CA THR A 28 -20.65 4.49 19.38
C THR A 28 -19.57 5.56 19.51
N ASP A 29 -18.32 5.15 19.69
CA ASP A 29 -17.18 6.06 19.86
C ASP A 29 -16.93 6.92 18.61
N MET A 30 -17.13 6.35 17.42
CA MET A 30 -16.92 7.02 16.13
C MET A 30 -18.17 7.70 15.57
N GLY A 31 -19.32 7.60 16.25
CA GLY A 31 -20.58 8.19 15.81
C GLY A 31 -21.09 7.64 14.46
N LEU A 32 -20.86 6.35 14.19
CA LEU A 32 -21.19 5.74 12.90
C LEU A 32 -22.68 5.35 12.83
N PRO A 33 -23.31 5.51 11.65
CA PRO A 33 -24.77 5.36 11.50
C PRO A 33 -25.27 3.91 11.59
N SER A 34 -24.39 2.92 11.39
CA SER A 34 -24.73 1.52 11.51
C SER A 34 -23.54 0.66 11.95
N GLU A 35 -23.84 -0.48 12.57
CA GLU A 35 -22.86 -1.51 12.90
C GLU A 35 -22.15 -2.03 11.63
N VAL A 36 -22.88 -2.07 10.50
CA VAL A 36 -22.33 -2.48 9.21
C VAL A 36 -21.27 -1.50 8.71
N ASP A 37 -21.48 -0.20 8.90
CA ASP A 37 -20.49 0.82 8.53
C ASP A 37 -19.29 0.81 9.46
N ALA A 38 -19.51 0.56 10.76
CA ALA A 38 -18.44 0.32 11.74
C ALA A 38 -17.60 -0.90 11.37
N ALA A 39 -18.24 -2.04 11.07
CA ALA A 39 -17.56 -3.25 10.64
C ALA A 39 -16.82 -3.03 9.31
N ARG A 40 -17.42 -2.34 8.34
CA ARG A 40 -16.75 -2.02 7.06
C ARG A 40 -15.51 -1.17 7.30
N LYS A 41 -15.60 -0.13 8.13
CA LYS A 41 -14.47 0.75 8.43
C LYS A 41 -13.37 0.02 9.18
N LEU A 42 -13.70 -0.82 10.17
CA LEU A 42 -12.74 -1.65 10.89
C LEU A 42 -12.05 -2.67 9.97
N LEU A 43 -12.79 -3.30 9.06
CA LEU A 43 -12.23 -4.21 8.07
C LEU A 43 -11.33 -3.46 7.10
N ASP A 44 -11.76 -2.30 6.62
CA ASP A 44 -10.97 -1.46 5.71
C ASP A 44 -9.69 -0.99 6.39
N ASP A 45 -9.77 -0.49 7.63
CA ASP A 45 -8.61 -0.11 8.44
C ASP A 45 -7.68 -1.31 8.70
N ALA A 46 -8.23 -2.49 9.00
CA ALA A 46 -7.43 -3.69 9.23
C ALA A 46 -6.77 -4.22 7.95
N LEU A 47 -7.44 -4.10 6.80
CA LEU A 47 -6.91 -4.48 5.49
C LEU A 47 -5.87 -3.47 5.01
N ASN A 48 -6.12 -2.18 5.15
CA ASN A 48 -5.14 -1.12 4.86
C ASN A 48 -3.90 -1.20 5.78
N ARG A 49 -4.05 -1.69 7.01
CA ARG A 49 -2.92 -2.02 7.90
C ARG A 49 -2.17 -3.29 7.48
N ARG A 50 -2.77 -4.12 6.63
CA ARG A 50 -2.13 -5.30 6.00
C ARG A 50 -1.60 -5.01 4.61
N ASP A 51 -1.82 -3.81 4.06
CA ASP A 51 -1.20 -3.42 2.81
C ASP A 51 0.31 -3.48 2.98
N THR A 52 0.95 -4.26 2.11
CA THR A 52 2.40 -4.33 2.00
C THR A 52 2.90 -3.25 1.05
N ALA A 53 4.18 -2.92 1.13
CA ALA A 53 4.84 -2.08 0.13
C ALA A 53 4.52 -2.52 -1.31
N GLN A 54 4.45 -3.84 -1.56
CA GLN A 54 4.10 -4.39 -2.86
C GLN A 54 2.67 -4.06 -3.29
N SER A 55 1.68 -4.22 -2.40
CA SER A 55 0.28 -3.93 -2.72
C SER A 55 0.05 -2.44 -3.04
N ILE A 56 0.67 -1.54 -2.27
CA ILE A 56 0.61 -0.09 -2.49
C ILE A 56 1.28 0.26 -3.82
N THR A 57 2.45 -0.33 -4.08
CA THR A 57 3.20 -0.12 -5.33
C THR A 57 2.41 -0.58 -6.55
N ARG A 58 1.76 -1.75 -6.47
CA ARG A 58 0.93 -2.26 -7.56
C ARG A 58 -0.24 -1.33 -7.86
N ARG A 59 -0.95 -0.86 -6.82
CA ARG A 59 -2.05 0.12 -6.96
C ARG A 59 -1.55 1.42 -7.61
N PHE A 60 -0.36 1.87 -7.22
CA PHE A 60 0.29 3.03 -7.81
C PHE A 60 0.58 2.81 -9.31
N GLN A 61 1.19 1.68 -9.68
CA GLN A 61 1.52 1.34 -11.06
C GLN A 61 0.27 1.20 -11.94
N GLU A 62 -0.81 0.64 -11.40
CA GLU A 62 -2.10 0.54 -12.10
C GLU A 62 -2.65 1.93 -12.43
N ARG A 63 -2.68 2.86 -11.46
CA ARG A 63 -3.12 4.25 -11.67
C ARG A 63 -2.21 5.04 -12.61
N LEU A 64 -0.91 4.74 -12.61
CA LEU A 64 0.05 5.40 -13.49
C LEU A 64 -0.19 5.08 -14.97
N LYS A 65 -0.75 3.91 -15.29
CA LYS A 65 -1.13 3.54 -16.67
C LYS A 65 -2.22 4.47 -17.23
N ASP A 66 -3.12 4.92 -16.36
CA ASP A 66 -4.26 5.76 -16.73
C ASP A 66 -3.87 7.24 -16.81
N THR A 67 -3.27 7.79 -15.75
CA THR A 67 -3.04 9.24 -15.63
C THR A 67 -1.70 9.69 -16.20
N ARG A 68 -0.69 8.80 -16.30
CA ARG A 68 0.70 9.06 -16.75
C ARG A 68 1.45 10.21 -16.06
N VAL A 69 0.87 10.83 -15.03
CA VAL A 69 1.48 11.90 -14.23
C VAL A 69 1.73 11.39 -12.81
N LEU A 70 3.00 11.26 -12.44
CA LEU A 70 3.41 10.70 -11.15
C LEU A 70 2.83 11.46 -9.95
N ALA A 71 2.78 12.80 -10.01
CA ALA A 71 2.31 13.63 -8.91
C ALA A 71 0.82 13.43 -8.60
N ASP A 72 -0.01 13.30 -9.64
CA ASP A 72 -1.44 13.07 -9.49
C ASP A 72 -1.70 11.68 -8.89
N VAL A 73 -0.96 10.66 -9.36
CA VAL A 73 -1.06 9.30 -8.81
C VAL A 73 -0.62 9.26 -7.35
N ALA A 74 0.46 9.96 -6.98
CA ALA A 74 0.90 10.05 -5.58
C ALA A 74 -0.14 10.74 -4.70
N ARG A 75 -0.78 11.78 -5.20
CA ARG A 75 -1.88 12.45 -4.50
C ARG A 75 -3.05 11.48 -4.23
N ASP A 76 -3.39 10.65 -5.21
CA ASP A 76 -4.53 9.75 -5.11
C ASP A 76 -4.26 8.49 -4.28
N VAL A 77 -3.03 7.98 -4.33
CA VAL A 77 -2.68 6.67 -3.73
C VAL A 77 -1.93 6.81 -2.40
N LEU A 78 -1.05 7.80 -2.26
CA LEU A 78 -0.12 7.90 -1.14
C LEU A 78 -0.55 8.92 -0.09
N ILE A 79 -1.10 10.07 -0.51
CA ILE A 79 -1.49 11.13 0.44
C ILE A 79 -2.64 10.64 1.33
N GLY A 80 -2.41 10.65 2.65
CA GLY A 80 -3.35 10.15 3.64
C GLY A 80 -3.27 8.64 3.91
N HIS A 81 -2.36 7.92 3.25
CA HIS A 81 -2.16 6.49 3.49
C HIS A 81 -1.57 6.26 4.90
N PRO A 82 -2.18 5.41 5.76
CA PRO A 82 -1.79 5.27 7.17
C PRO A 82 -0.40 4.68 7.37
N LEU A 83 0.09 3.92 6.39
CA LEU A 83 1.44 3.36 6.39
C LEU A 83 2.48 4.29 5.78
N LEU A 84 2.11 5.44 5.21
CA LEU A 84 3.10 6.36 4.63
C LEU A 84 3.82 7.13 5.73
N SER A 85 5.15 7.08 5.72
CA SER A 85 6.00 7.87 6.62
C SER A 85 6.61 9.08 5.92
N THR A 86 7.18 8.88 4.73
CA THR A 86 7.81 9.96 3.95
C THR A 86 7.47 9.82 2.48
N LEU A 87 7.43 10.96 1.79
CA LEU A 87 7.24 11.06 0.34
C LEU A 87 8.21 12.09 -0.22
N SER A 88 8.92 11.73 -1.28
CA SER A 88 9.81 12.60 -2.04
C SER A 88 9.50 12.47 -3.52
N MET A 89 9.30 13.61 -4.18
CA MET A 89 9.03 13.66 -5.61
C MET A 89 10.28 14.17 -6.33
N GLY A 90 10.80 13.36 -7.26
CA GLY A 90 11.81 13.76 -8.22
C GLY A 90 11.19 13.98 -9.60
N SER A 91 12.02 14.44 -10.55
CA SER A 91 11.58 14.70 -11.93
C SER A 91 11.09 13.44 -12.65
N ASN A 92 11.76 12.30 -12.44
CA ASN A 92 11.47 11.05 -13.17
C ASN A 92 11.05 9.89 -12.24
N GLN A 93 10.93 10.14 -10.95
CA GLN A 93 10.60 9.11 -9.96
C GLN A 93 9.94 9.71 -8.72
N ILE A 94 9.17 8.87 -8.04
CA ILE A 94 8.68 9.14 -6.70
C ILE A 94 9.29 8.11 -5.77
N THR A 95 9.75 8.57 -4.61
CA THR A 95 10.27 7.74 -3.54
C THR A 95 9.40 7.92 -2.32
N PHE A 96 8.92 6.83 -1.73
CA PHE A 96 8.18 6.87 -0.48
C PHE A 96 8.66 5.79 0.48
N THR A 97 8.58 6.09 1.77
CA THR A 97 8.92 5.13 2.82
C THR A 97 7.70 4.86 3.67
N LEU A 98 7.48 3.59 4.00
CA LEU A 98 6.42 3.16 4.88
C LEU A 98 6.84 3.24 6.36
N THR A 99 5.88 3.27 7.28
CA THR A 99 6.12 3.20 8.73
C THR A 99 6.77 1.88 9.15
N THR A 100 6.63 0.84 8.33
CA THR A 100 7.35 -0.44 8.42
C THR A 100 8.82 -0.34 8.03
N GLY A 101 9.28 0.82 7.55
CA GLY A 101 10.66 1.06 7.09
C GLY A 101 10.94 0.67 5.64
N ASP A 102 9.98 0.04 4.96
CA ASP A 102 10.12 -0.31 3.55
C ASP A 102 10.20 0.96 2.70
N LYS A 103 11.20 1.01 1.82
CA LYS A 103 11.42 2.11 0.88
C LYS A 103 11.03 1.66 -0.51
N VAL A 104 10.18 2.46 -1.16
CA VAL A 104 9.72 2.21 -2.52
C VAL A 104 10.18 3.35 -3.42
N VAL A 105 10.68 3.00 -4.60
CA VAL A 105 10.95 3.94 -5.69
C VAL A 105 10.12 3.52 -6.90
N VAL A 106 9.27 4.39 -7.39
CA VAL A 106 8.49 4.19 -8.63
C VAL A 106 8.97 5.20 -9.67
N ARG A 107 9.28 4.72 -10.88
CA ARG A 107 9.74 5.55 -12.00
C ARG A 107 8.61 5.87 -12.96
N VAL A 108 8.81 6.91 -13.77
CA VAL A 108 7.84 7.34 -14.78
C VAL A 108 7.54 6.29 -15.86
N ASP A 109 8.46 5.36 -16.08
CA ASP A 109 8.28 4.22 -16.99
C ASP A 109 7.39 3.11 -16.42
N GLY A 110 6.95 3.25 -15.17
CA GLY A 110 6.12 2.30 -14.46
C GLY A 110 6.90 1.22 -13.71
N THR A 111 8.22 1.15 -13.85
CA THR A 111 9.04 0.21 -13.04
C THR A 111 9.12 0.67 -11.59
N ALA A 112 9.25 -0.29 -10.68
CA ALA A 112 9.42 0.03 -9.27
C ALA A 112 10.48 -0.85 -8.60
N SER A 113 11.02 -0.37 -7.49
CA SER A 113 11.88 -1.14 -6.60
C SER A 113 11.40 -0.96 -5.18
N ILE A 114 11.32 -2.07 -4.46
CA ILE A 114 10.97 -2.12 -3.04
C ILE A 114 12.20 -2.62 -2.30
N GLU A 115 12.66 -1.88 -1.31
CA GLU A 115 13.77 -2.24 -0.43
C GLU A 115 13.20 -2.32 0.99
N ASP A 116 13.33 -3.46 1.63
CA ASP A 116 12.91 -3.66 3.02
C ASP A 116 13.95 -3.14 4.02
N ARG A 117 13.64 -3.22 5.30
CA ARG A 117 14.56 -2.83 6.38
C ARG A 117 15.86 -3.64 6.44
N GLU A 118 15.86 -4.85 5.88
CA GLU A 118 17.01 -5.74 5.85
C GLU A 118 17.87 -5.55 4.58
N GLN A 119 17.58 -4.50 3.79
CA GLN A 119 18.23 -4.22 2.50
C GLN A 119 18.06 -5.36 1.48
N SER A 120 17.05 -6.21 1.69
CA SER A 120 16.57 -7.12 0.66
C SER A 120 15.48 -6.39 -0.13
N GLY A 121 15.43 -6.65 -1.43
CA GLY A 121 14.55 -5.88 -2.27
C GLY A 121 14.13 -6.60 -3.53
N VAL A 122 12.96 -6.21 -4.01
CA VAL A 122 12.39 -6.72 -5.25
C VAL A 122 12.25 -5.60 -6.26
N HIS A 123 12.59 -5.92 -7.50
CA HIS A 123 12.23 -5.09 -8.65
C HIS A 123 10.91 -5.56 -9.24
N LEU A 124 10.03 -4.60 -9.49
CA LEU A 124 8.74 -4.82 -10.14
C LEU A 124 8.79 -4.25 -11.56
N ASP A 125 8.31 -5.03 -12.53
CA ASP A 125 8.02 -4.54 -13.88
C ASP A 125 6.85 -3.54 -13.86
N LYS A 126 6.54 -2.96 -15.02
CA LYS A 126 5.41 -2.02 -15.21
C LYS A 126 4.04 -2.69 -15.01
N GLU A 127 3.97 -4.01 -15.00
CA GLU A 127 2.78 -4.81 -14.70
C GLU A 127 2.63 -5.12 -13.20
N GLY A 128 3.66 -4.85 -12.39
CA GLY A 128 3.69 -5.14 -10.97
C GLY A 128 4.12 -6.58 -10.64
N ASN A 129 4.72 -7.30 -11.59
CA ASN A 129 5.32 -8.61 -11.36
C ASN A 129 6.77 -8.46 -10.89
N VAL A 130 7.22 -9.41 -10.06
CA VAL A 130 8.61 -9.44 -9.58
C VAL A 130 9.54 -9.91 -10.69
N GLU A 131 10.46 -9.04 -11.13
CA GLU A 131 11.48 -9.38 -12.13
C GLU A 131 12.74 -9.96 -11.49
N ARG A 132 13.17 -9.40 -10.36
CA ARG A 132 14.37 -9.86 -9.63
C ARG A 132 14.24 -9.62 -8.14
N ASP A 133 14.76 -10.59 -7.40
CA ASP A 133 14.99 -10.51 -5.97
C ASP A 133 16.49 -10.28 -5.74
N PHE A 134 16.82 -9.29 -4.92
CA PHE A 134 18.19 -9.00 -4.52
C PHE A 134 18.25 -8.95 -2.99
N SER A 135 18.85 -9.97 -2.41
CA SER A 135 19.27 -9.95 -1.00
C SER A 135 20.68 -9.36 -0.91
N PHE A 136 20.87 -8.21 -0.25
CA PHE A 136 22.21 -7.81 0.17
C PHE A 136 22.66 -8.74 1.30
N ARG A 137 23.61 -9.65 1.00
CA ARG A 137 24.33 -10.35 2.07
C ARG A 137 25.27 -9.35 2.74
N PRO A 138 25.09 -8.98 4.03
CA PRO A 138 26.06 -8.14 4.71
C PRO A 138 27.32 -8.98 4.93
N GLY A 139 28.36 -8.76 4.13
CA GLY A 139 29.62 -9.49 4.30
C GLY A 139 30.61 -9.48 3.14
N LEU A 140 30.28 -8.97 1.95
CA LEU A 140 31.28 -8.90 0.87
C LEU A 140 32.03 -7.56 0.90
N ILE A 141 32.95 -7.42 1.86
CA ILE A 141 34.04 -6.46 1.75
C ILE A 141 34.83 -6.85 0.50
N ARG A 142 34.69 -6.08 -0.57
CA ARG A 142 35.63 -6.14 -1.69
C ARG A 142 36.97 -5.62 -1.15
N HIS A 143 37.86 -6.52 -0.75
CA HIS A 143 39.29 -6.23 -0.80
C HIS A 143 39.62 -5.87 -2.24
N VAL A 144 39.86 -4.58 -2.46
CA VAL A 144 40.56 -4.09 -3.63
C VAL A 144 41.87 -3.54 -3.09
N ASP A 145 42.85 -4.43 -2.94
CA ASP A 145 44.27 -4.03 -2.96
C ASP A 145 44.71 -3.95 -4.42
N PRO A 146 45.62 -3.03 -4.77
CA PRO A 146 47.04 -3.26 -4.51
C PRO A 146 47.75 -2.17 -3.68
#